data_AF-A0A532CM23-F1
#
_entry.id   AF-A0A532CM23-F1
#
_cell.length_a   1.000
_cell.length_b   1.000
_cell.length_c   1.000
_cell.angle_alpha   90.00
_cell.angle_beta   90.00
_cell.angle_gamma   90.00
#
_symmetry.space_group_name_H-M   'P 1'
#
loop_
_entity.id
_entity.type
_entity.pdbx_description
1 polymer ?
#
loop_
_entity_poly.entity_id
_entity_poly.type
_entity_poly.pdbx_seq_one_letter_code
_entity_poly.pdbx_strand_id
1 'polypeptide(L)'
;MPLDPQRAALTTPEHLRFSTNLPFAQDLEQAGGRVARQATGHLVFYRADGLRFLATDPAGNPLHECEWGTDATGNVALLRARIRLDWGQWVGLKPAGLVNETCLNLTRKPDWQRLTADDLRMMAAQALRVSIEDVRWFYRDQDLLIEPTGKATIRQRKDAFYVLEDGDFERCRFMSCMGAMHWPSIDFLPVVELFQSLLPGTGFAVFELIRGLYDDQNDGNSAPRPLRYRGIPPYPSEAAFRLFSSFFTPQVSGGNDPFALFMNPERSHQVMWLPADTPPVRYFDERAGACLTFQGRLLHKVTVASDSSGLSYLSSKGRRVAPCDRYAEIVGAHVVLTDRDRETTLTVTLPKGNLEQSGESVAMSPVDWRSVFVHGVPPIPPVDAYGAVLLYPDDESEIGECSAQPFVADYIQDIGEQDREIGAVLSQAQHVLIDNGDAVVASCVTFDRPRDYTVLVRYPAFAQKQAQRLWTVCAELQRWDWLSRIRFVPDEGLSDQEATHSYDVIYHWVPYGSGTVPASLAEHMERISRMLRIGGSAFVIGPAQLGQFGASHGLTICREEPVEQLPTFRMHRTILPKAKLRAGLTLFYIKKD
;
A
#
# COMPACT_ATOMS: atom_id res chain seq x y z
N MET A 1 13.69 38.79 6.14
CA MET A 1 13.22 38.19 7.41
C MET A 1 12.50 36.90 7.08
N PRO A 2 12.61 35.82 7.87
CA PRO A 2 11.77 34.65 7.65
C PRO A 2 10.30 35.08 7.70
N LEU A 3 9.48 34.58 6.77
CA LEU A 3 8.03 34.75 6.83
C LEU A 3 7.53 34.21 8.17
N ASP A 4 6.56 34.90 8.78
CA ASP A 4 5.85 34.37 9.94
C ASP A 4 5.26 32.99 9.57
N PRO A 5 5.59 31.90 10.30
CA PRO A 5 5.12 30.56 9.97
C PRO A 5 3.60 30.43 9.87
N GLN A 6 2.83 31.22 10.64
CA GLN A 6 1.37 31.23 10.53
C GLN A 6 0.92 31.80 9.18
N ARG A 7 1.50 32.95 8.79
CA ARG A 7 1.26 33.54 7.49
C ARG A 7 1.74 32.63 6.35
N ALA A 8 2.90 31.98 6.49
CA ALA A 8 3.42 31.05 5.51
C ALA A 8 2.48 29.85 5.31
N ALA A 9 1.95 29.28 6.41
CA ALA A 9 1.00 28.17 6.35
C ALA A 9 -0.28 28.51 5.56
N LEU A 10 -0.80 29.74 5.71
CA LEU A 10 -2.09 30.13 5.14
C LEU A 10 -2.00 30.79 3.76
N THR A 11 -0.89 31.47 3.44
CA THR A 11 -0.78 32.33 2.24
C THR A 11 0.16 31.80 1.17
N THR A 12 0.97 30.78 1.46
CA THR A 12 1.80 30.16 0.43
C THR A 12 0.89 29.44 -0.55
N PRO A 13 1.08 29.64 -1.88
CA PRO A 13 0.33 28.89 -2.89
C PRO A 13 0.38 27.40 -2.60
N GLU A 14 -0.67 26.66 -2.96
CA GLU A 14 -0.77 25.21 -2.77
C GLU A 14 -0.97 24.72 -1.34
N HIS A 15 -0.78 25.54 -0.30
CA HIS A 15 -0.95 25.09 1.09
C HIS A 15 -2.41 24.90 1.50
N LEU A 16 -3.31 25.72 0.96
CA LEU A 16 -4.76 25.57 1.08
C LEU A 16 -5.36 25.36 -0.32
N ARG A 17 -6.14 24.29 -0.49
CA ARG A 17 -6.81 23.98 -1.76
C ARG A 17 -8.32 23.88 -1.62
N PHE A 18 -8.85 23.59 -0.43
CA PHE A 18 -10.30 23.51 -0.28
C PHE A 18 -10.91 24.91 -0.26
N SER A 19 -11.90 25.14 -1.13
CA SER A 19 -12.54 26.44 -1.31
C SER A 19 -13.16 26.97 0.00
N THR A 20 -13.66 26.07 0.84
CA THR A 20 -14.20 26.37 2.17
C THR A 20 -13.16 26.87 3.17
N ASN A 21 -11.88 26.58 2.94
CA ASN A 21 -10.77 27.02 3.79
C ASN A 21 -10.09 28.30 3.30
N LEU A 22 -10.30 28.70 2.03
CA LEU A 22 -9.68 29.90 1.46
C LEU A 22 -9.98 31.22 2.22
N PRO A 23 -11.17 31.43 2.83
CA PRO A 23 -11.41 32.63 3.62
C PRO A 23 -10.42 32.81 4.79
N PHE A 24 -9.93 31.72 5.40
CA PHE A 24 -8.95 31.78 6.48
C PHE A 24 -7.57 32.29 6.03
N ALA A 25 -7.26 32.21 4.73
CA ALA A 25 -6.03 32.76 4.16
C ALA A 25 -6.02 34.29 4.09
N GLN A 26 -7.20 34.91 4.00
CA GLN A 26 -7.35 36.36 3.91
C GLN A 26 -7.21 36.99 5.29
N ASP A 27 -7.99 36.49 6.24
CA ASP A 27 -7.98 36.91 7.64
C ASP A 27 -8.51 35.77 8.52
N LEU A 28 -7.60 35.11 9.24
CA LEU A 28 -7.92 33.96 10.09
C LEU A 28 -8.93 34.32 11.18
N GLU A 29 -8.74 35.45 11.87
CA GLU A 29 -9.56 35.86 13.01
C GLU A 29 -10.94 36.34 12.53
N GLN A 30 -11.00 37.13 11.44
CA GLN A 30 -12.26 37.59 10.87
C GLN A 30 -13.13 36.43 10.37
N ALA A 31 -12.51 35.37 9.85
CA ALA A 31 -13.20 34.13 9.47
C ALA A 31 -13.58 33.24 10.68
N GLY A 32 -13.30 33.68 11.91
CA GLY A 32 -13.59 32.95 13.15
C GLY A 32 -12.63 31.79 13.44
N GLY A 33 -11.50 31.74 12.74
CA GLY A 33 -10.47 30.74 12.94
C GLY A 33 -9.53 31.08 14.11
N ARG A 34 -8.84 30.05 14.60
CA ARG A 34 -7.77 30.19 15.61
C ARG A 34 -6.61 29.26 15.31
N VAL A 35 -5.45 29.55 15.87
CA VAL A 35 -4.26 28.71 15.77
C VAL A 35 -3.75 28.34 17.15
N ALA A 36 -3.36 27.08 17.33
CA ALA A 36 -2.66 26.59 18.51
C ALA A 36 -1.25 26.12 18.13
N ARG A 37 -0.27 26.43 18.97
CA ARG A 37 1.09 25.92 18.83
C ARG A 37 1.31 24.76 19.79
N GLN A 38 1.69 23.60 19.26
CA GLN A 38 2.00 22.42 20.05
C GLN A 38 3.40 22.53 20.69
N ALA A 39 3.69 21.66 21.67
CA ALA A 39 4.99 21.61 22.34
C ALA A 39 6.16 21.33 21.38
N THR A 40 5.90 20.63 20.28
CA THR A 40 6.86 20.36 19.18
C THR A 40 7.09 21.57 18.28
N GLY A 41 6.34 22.66 18.47
CA GLY A 41 6.38 23.88 17.66
C GLY A 41 5.40 23.88 16.49
N HIS A 42 4.81 22.74 16.15
CA HIS A 42 3.78 22.56 15.12
C HIS A 42 2.58 23.47 15.34
N LEU A 43 1.95 23.87 14.24
CA LEU A 43 0.77 24.74 14.26
C LEU A 43 -0.45 23.96 13.82
N VAL A 44 -1.53 24.06 14.61
CA VAL A 44 -2.84 23.50 14.27
C VAL A 44 -3.85 24.64 14.17
N PHE A 45 -4.54 24.71 13.04
CA PHE A 45 -5.52 25.73 12.74
C PHE A 45 -6.92 25.15 12.82
N TYR A 46 -7.79 25.87 13.51
CA TYR A 46 -9.14 25.45 13.83
C TYR A 46 -10.15 26.45 13.30
N ARG A 47 -11.31 25.93 12.90
CA ARG A 47 -12.53 26.68 12.60
C ARG A 47 -13.18 27.21 13.89
N ALA A 48 -14.21 28.03 13.72
CA ALA A 48 -15.01 28.57 14.83
C ALA A 48 -15.71 27.48 15.67
N ASP A 49 -16.06 26.34 15.06
CA ASP A 49 -16.64 25.17 15.72
C ASP A 49 -15.60 24.26 16.40
N GLY A 50 -14.33 24.66 16.40
CA GLY A 50 -13.25 23.92 17.06
C GLY A 50 -12.70 22.75 16.25
N LEU A 51 -13.17 22.53 15.01
CA LEU A 51 -12.64 21.48 14.13
C LEU A 51 -11.36 21.95 13.44
N ARG A 52 -10.30 21.13 13.48
CA ARG A 52 -9.06 21.45 12.74
C ARG A 52 -9.29 21.43 11.24
N PHE A 53 -8.76 22.40 10.52
CA PHE A 53 -8.79 22.40 9.05
C PHE A 53 -7.39 22.34 8.43
N LEU A 54 -6.34 22.66 9.18
CA LEU A 54 -4.95 22.62 8.72
C LEU A 54 -4.02 22.26 9.88
N ALA A 55 -3.04 21.40 9.63
CA ALA A 55 -1.90 21.20 10.52
C ALA A 55 -0.60 21.35 9.74
N THR A 56 0.39 22.01 10.35
CA THR A 56 1.68 22.30 9.72
C THR A 56 2.85 22.03 10.67
N ASP A 57 4.02 21.82 10.08
CA ASP A 57 5.28 21.84 10.84
C ASP A 57 5.60 23.25 11.38
N PRO A 58 6.64 23.43 12.20
CA PRO A 58 6.97 24.74 12.78
C PRO A 58 7.34 25.83 11.76
N ALA A 59 7.69 25.45 10.53
CA ALA A 59 8.02 26.36 9.43
C ALA A 59 6.78 26.75 8.60
N GLY A 60 5.62 26.14 8.85
CA GLY A 60 4.38 26.38 8.13
C GLY A 60 4.17 25.44 6.94
N ASN A 61 4.94 24.36 6.82
CA ASN A 61 4.74 23.35 5.78
C ASN A 61 3.54 22.46 6.13
N PRO A 62 2.55 22.29 5.24
CA PRO A 62 1.38 21.47 5.51
C PRO A 62 1.70 20.00 5.74
N LEU A 63 1.13 19.45 6.82
CA LEU A 63 1.04 18.01 7.07
C LEU A 63 -0.25 17.44 6.48
N HIS A 64 -1.37 18.13 6.71
CA HIS A 64 -2.69 17.80 6.16
C HIS A 64 -3.63 19.02 6.17
N GLU A 65 -4.62 18.96 5.29
CA GLU A 65 -5.76 19.89 5.21
C GLU A 65 -7.06 19.08 5.27
N CYS A 66 -8.04 19.55 6.05
CA CYS A 66 -9.36 18.93 6.20
C CYS A 66 -10.46 19.89 5.74
N GLU A 67 -11.44 19.36 5.02
CA GLU A 67 -12.68 20.06 4.69
C GLU A 67 -13.83 19.46 5.50
N TRP A 68 -14.44 20.28 6.35
CA TRP A 68 -15.59 19.92 7.17
C TRP A 68 -16.86 20.58 6.66
N GLY A 69 -17.97 19.87 6.77
CA GLY A 69 -19.29 20.36 6.41
C GLY A 69 -20.38 19.61 7.16
N THR A 70 -21.55 19.50 6.55
CA THR A 70 -22.69 18.76 7.10
C THR A 70 -23.06 17.61 6.17
N ASP A 71 -23.37 16.46 6.73
CA ASP A 71 -23.91 15.33 5.98
C ASP A 71 -25.40 15.52 5.63
N ALA A 72 -25.99 14.54 4.94
CA ALA A 72 -27.40 14.56 4.56
C ALA A 72 -28.37 14.58 5.75
N THR A 73 -27.90 14.26 6.95
CA THR A 73 -28.68 14.30 8.21
C THR A 73 -28.49 15.60 8.98
N GLY A 74 -27.68 16.54 8.46
CA GLY A 74 -27.36 17.81 9.11
C GLY A 74 -26.29 17.71 10.18
N ASN A 75 -25.66 16.54 10.36
CA ASN A 75 -24.59 16.34 11.33
C ASN A 75 -23.26 16.80 10.74
N VAL A 76 -22.38 17.31 11.60
CA VAL A 76 -21.00 17.64 11.23
C VAL A 76 -20.31 16.41 10.66
N ALA A 77 -19.64 16.58 9.51
CA ALA A 77 -18.92 15.51 8.84
C ALA A 77 -17.62 16.02 8.21
N LEU A 78 -16.60 15.18 8.24
CA LEU A 78 -15.42 15.35 7.39
C LEU A 78 -15.86 15.01 5.96
N LEU A 79 -15.77 15.96 5.04
CA LEU A 79 -16.15 15.76 3.64
C LEU A 79 -15.00 15.13 2.85
N ARG A 80 -13.77 15.60 3.11
CA ARG A 80 -12.53 15.07 2.57
C ARG A 80 -11.33 15.65 3.31
N ALA A 81 -10.20 14.99 3.19
CA ALA A 81 -8.91 15.51 3.63
C ALA A 81 -7.85 15.26 2.56
N ARG A 82 -6.80 16.06 2.56
CA ARG A 82 -5.58 15.77 1.82
C ARG A 82 -4.40 15.79 2.78
N ILE A 83 -3.49 14.86 2.59
CA ILE A 83 -2.40 14.55 3.52
C ILE A 83 -1.11 14.53 2.71
N ARG A 84 -0.13 15.34 3.12
CA ARG A 84 1.16 15.41 2.44
C ARG A 84 2.03 14.26 2.92
N LEU A 85 2.66 13.53 2.02
CA LEU A 85 3.64 12.48 2.32
C LEU A 85 5.02 13.09 2.57
N ASP A 86 5.91 12.30 3.18
CA ASP A 86 7.27 12.71 3.54
C ASP A 86 8.18 13.01 2.33
N TRP A 87 7.87 12.47 1.16
CA TRP A 87 8.54 12.81 -0.11
C TRP A 87 7.78 13.86 -0.94
N GLY A 88 6.72 14.47 -0.38
CA GLY A 88 6.04 15.64 -0.95
C GLY A 88 4.73 15.37 -1.69
N GLN A 89 4.47 14.13 -2.11
CA GLN A 89 3.22 13.73 -2.76
C GLN A 89 2.00 13.92 -1.85
N TRP A 90 0.87 14.30 -2.42
CA TRP A 90 -0.40 14.41 -1.70
C TRP A 90 -1.26 13.15 -1.90
N VAL A 91 -1.85 12.67 -0.80
CA VAL A 91 -2.89 11.64 -0.83
C VAL A 91 -4.19 12.21 -0.30
N GLY A 92 -5.30 11.86 -0.94
CA GLY A 92 -6.64 12.26 -0.56
C GLY A 92 -7.34 11.18 0.23
N LEU A 93 -8.21 11.59 1.12
CA LEU A 93 -9.14 10.77 1.87
C LEU A 93 -10.55 11.29 1.61
N LYS A 94 -11.46 10.42 1.17
CA LYS A 94 -12.90 10.68 1.10
C LYS A 94 -13.64 9.74 2.07
N PRO A 95 -14.20 10.27 3.17
CA PRO A 95 -15.08 9.49 4.03
C PRO A 95 -16.27 8.94 3.24
N ALA A 96 -16.57 7.65 3.44
CA ALA A 96 -17.57 6.92 2.65
C ALA A 96 -17.43 7.08 1.11
N GLY A 97 -16.20 7.31 0.63
CA GLY A 97 -15.90 7.52 -0.80
C GLY A 97 -16.13 6.28 -1.67
N LEU A 98 -16.15 5.09 -1.05
CA LEU A 98 -16.51 3.84 -1.70
C LEU A 98 -17.76 3.25 -1.04
N VAL A 99 -18.82 3.05 -1.83
CA VAL A 99 -20.07 2.42 -1.39
C VAL A 99 -20.36 1.21 -2.27
N ASN A 100 -20.18 0.02 -1.70
CA ASN A 100 -20.49 -1.23 -2.39
C ASN A 100 -21.92 -1.65 -2.08
N GLU A 101 -22.71 -1.89 -3.12
CA GLU A 101 -24.10 -2.36 -2.99
C GLU A 101 -24.22 -3.83 -3.36
N THR A 102 -24.75 -4.63 -2.42
CA THR A 102 -25.08 -6.04 -2.65
C THR A 102 -26.59 -6.21 -2.62
N CYS A 103 -27.16 -6.78 -3.68
CA CYS A 103 -28.58 -7.08 -3.77
C CYS A 103 -28.85 -8.58 -3.56
N LEU A 104 -29.77 -8.91 -2.66
CA LEU A 104 -30.18 -10.28 -2.36
C LEU A 104 -31.67 -10.46 -2.67
N ASN A 105 -32.05 -11.61 -3.22
CA ASN A 105 -33.44 -11.99 -3.40
C ASN A 105 -33.88 -12.85 -2.20
N LEU A 106 -34.69 -12.28 -1.31
CA LEU A 106 -35.18 -12.93 -0.11
C LEU A 106 -36.43 -13.78 -0.34
N THR A 107 -37.06 -13.72 -1.51
CA THR A 107 -38.37 -14.40 -1.76
C THR A 107 -38.33 -15.93 -1.61
N ARG A 108 -37.13 -16.51 -1.64
CA ARG A 108 -36.89 -17.95 -1.41
C ARG A 108 -36.79 -18.33 0.07
N LYS A 109 -36.75 -17.36 0.99
CA LYS A 109 -36.65 -17.58 2.44
C LYS A 109 -38.05 -17.65 3.05
N PRO A 110 -38.35 -18.64 3.92
CA PRO A 110 -39.62 -18.67 4.66
C PRO A 110 -39.83 -17.38 5.44
N ASP A 111 -41.07 -16.89 5.47
CA ASP A 111 -41.48 -15.67 6.19
C ASP A 111 -40.65 -14.41 5.86
N TRP A 112 -40.09 -14.32 4.65
CA TRP A 112 -39.20 -13.21 4.28
C TRP A 112 -39.83 -11.83 4.45
N GLN A 113 -41.16 -11.72 4.35
CA GLN A 113 -41.90 -10.48 4.54
C GLN A 113 -41.81 -9.93 5.97
N ARG A 114 -41.39 -10.75 6.94
CA ARG A 114 -41.21 -10.37 8.34
C ARG A 114 -39.75 -10.07 8.70
N LEU A 115 -38.83 -10.22 7.76
CA LEU A 115 -37.41 -9.99 8.02
C LEU A 115 -37.15 -8.51 8.28
N THR A 116 -36.28 -8.27 9.24
CA THR A 116 -35.81 -6.95 9.66
C THR A 116 -34.36 -6.74 9.22
N ALA A 117 -33.88 -5.50 9.35
CA ALA A 117 -32.47 -5.19 9.17
C ALA A 117 -31.56 -6.06 10.09
N ASP A 118 -31.99 -6.29 11.33
CA ASP A 118 -31.24 -7.13 12.28
C ASP A 118 -31.19 -8.61 11.88
N ASP A 119 -32.23 -9.12 11.21
CA ASP A 119 -32.18 -10.47 10.63
C ASP A 119 -31.14 -10.57 9.51
N LEU A 120 -31.00 -9.53 8.68
CA LEU A 120 -29.93 -9.46 7.68
C LEU A 120 -28.55 -9.39 8.34
N ARG A 121 -28.40 -8.64 9.43
CA ARG A 121 -27.15 -8.58 10.20
C ARG A 121 -26.80 -9.92 10.83
N MET A 122 -27.77 -10.63 11.39
CA MET A 122 -27.60 -12.00 11.91
C MET A 122 -27.09 -12.95 10.82
N MET A 123 -27.68 -12.88 9.62
CA MET A 123 -27.23 -13.67 8.48
C MET A 123 -25.80 -13.32 8.06
N ALA A 124 -25.46 -12.03 8.02
CA ALA A 124 -24.10 -11.58 7.70
C ALA A 124 -23.09 -12.03 8.78
N ALA A 125 -23.43 -11.91 10.06
CA ALA A 125 -22.60 -12.35 11.18
C ALA A 125 -22.28 -13.86 11.09
N GLN A 126 -23.28 -14.68 10.77
CA GLN A 126 -23.11 -16.11 10.54
C GLN A 126 -22.24 -16.41 9.32
N ALA A 127 -22.47 -15.74 8.19
CA ALA A 127 -21.72 -15.94 6.97
C ALA A 127 -20.25 -15.55 7.11
N LEU A 128 -19.98 -14.44 7.80
CA LEU A 128 -18.65 -13.87 7.99
C LEU A 128 -17.93 -14.41 9.23
N ARG A 129 -18.61 -15.23 10.06
CA ARG A 129 -18.11 -15.79 11.33
C ARG A 129 -17.58 -14.71 12.28
N VAL A 130 -18.31 -13.60 12.39
CA VAL A 130 -18.01 -12.48 13.29
C VAL A 130 -19.17 -12.26 14.26
N SER A 131 -18.94 -11.45 15.31
CA SER A 131 -20.01 -11.11 16.25
C SER A 131 -21.09 -10.26 15.57
N ILE A 132 -22.34 -10.40 16.00
CA ILE A 132 -23.42 -9.51 15.55
C ILE A 132 -23.16 -8.05 15.95
N GLU A 133 -22.45 -7.82 17.05
CA GLU A 133 -22.08 -6.48 17.52
C GLU A 133 -21.15 -5.78 16.53
N ASP A 134 -20.17 -6.50 15.98
CA ASP A 134 -19.31 -5.96 14.94
C ASP A 134 -20.11 -5.69 13.66
N VAL A 135 -21.03 -6.58 13.26
CA VAL A 135 -21.89 -6.31 12.09
C VAL A 135 -22.76 -5.08 12.29
N ARG A 136 -23.40 -4.93 13.46
CA ARG A 136 -24.18 -3.71 13.79
C ARG A 136 -23.33 -2.45 13.79
N TRP A 137 -22.05 -2.55 14.16
CA TRP A 137 -21.12 -1.44 14.14
C TRP A 137 -20.91 -0.88 12.72
N PHE A 138 -20.67 -1.76 11.75
CA PHE A 138 -20.35 -1.36 10.37
C PHE A 138 -21.57 -1.20 9.46
N TYR A 139 -22.71 -1.83 9.78
CA TYR A 139 -23.94 -1.76 8.98
C TYR A 139 -25.08 -1.13 9.77
N ARG A 140 -25.28 0.18 9.60
CA ARG A 140 -26.37 0.93 10.25
C ARG A 140 -27.70 0.66 9.56
N ASP A 141 -28.82 1.09 10.15
CA ASP A 141 -30.14 0.80 9.58
C ASP A 141 -30.31 1.38 8.16
N GLN A 142 -29.74 2.56 7.92
CA GLN A 142 -29.72 3.20 6.60
C GLN A 142 -28.93 2.42 5.52
N ASP A 143 -28.09 1.48 5.94
CA ASP A 143 -27.27 0.67 5.05
C ASP A 143 -27.99 -0.63 4.63
N LEU A 144 -29.17 -0.90 5.20
CA LEU A 144 -29.95 -2.11 4.97
C LEU A 144 -31.37 -1.75 4.54
N LEU A 145 -31.72 -2.03 3.29
CA LEU A 145 -33.05 -1.79 2.74
C LEU A 145 -33.70 -3.11 2.35
N ILE A 146 -34.87 -3.44 2.90
CA ILE A 146 -35.71 -4.56 2.46
C ILE A 146 -36.91 -3.99 1.71
N GLU A 147 -36.95 -4.20 0.40
CA GLU A 147 -38.05 -3.74 -0.44
C GLU A 147 -39.28 -4.66 -0.29
N PRO A 148 -40.50 -4.13 -0.50
CA PRO A 148 -41.73 -4.94 -0.53
C PRO A 148 -41.73 -6.05 -1.60
N THR A 149 -40.84 -5.98 -2.58
CA THR A 149 -40.62 -6.98 -3.64
C THR A 149 -39.84 -8.20 -3.15
N GLY A 150 -39.30 -8.17 -1.94
CA GLY A 150 -38.40 -9.18 -1.39
C GLY A 150 -36.94 -9.02 -1.84
N LYS A 151 -36.61 -7.91 -2.47
CA LYS A 151 -35.21 -7.53 -2.73
C LYS A 151 -34.64 -6.83 -1.50
N ALA A 152 -33.51 -7.33 -0.99
CA ALA A 152 -32.73 -6.63 0.03
C ALA A 152 -31.49 -5.99 -0.60
N THR A 153 -31.20 -4.75 -0.23
CA THR A 153 -29.99 -4.02 -0.62
C THR A 153 -29.16 -3.76 0.62
N ILE A 154 -27.90 -4.20 0.59
CA ILE A 154 -26.90 -4.00 1.65
C ILE A 154 -25.84 -3.04 1.10
N ARG A 155 -25.61 -1.93 1.81
CA ARG A 155 -24.59 -0.93 1.45
C ARG A 155 -23.41 -1.04 2.40
N GLN A 156 -22.24 -1.37 1.89
CA GLN A 156 -21.00 -1.31 2.66
C GLN A 156 -20.28 -0.01 2.35
N ARG A 157 -20.13 0.85 3.35
CA ARG A 157 -19.41 2.12 3.24
C ARG A 157 -17.97 1.96 3.68
N LYS A 158 -17.05 2.49 2.88
CA LYS A 158 -15.61 2.49 3.15
C LYS A 158 -15.04 3.89 2.90
N ASP A 159 -14.09 4.26 3.72
CA ASP A 159 -13.30 5.48 3.49
C ASP A 159 -12.27 5.16 2.42
N ALA A 160 -12.19 6.01 1.40
CA ALA A 160 -11.37 5.77 0.21
C ALA A 160 -10.17 6.70 0.17
N PHE A 161 -9.01 6.14 -0.16
CA PHE A 161 -7.76 6.85 -0.35
C PHE A 161 -7.44 6.99 -1.84
N TYR A 162 -6.92 8.16 -2.19
CA TYR A 162 -6.58 8.50 -3.56
C TYR A 162 -5.18 9.09 -3.65
N VAL A 163 -4.46 8.81 -4.73
CA VAL A 163 -3.29 9.60 -5.13
C VAL A 163 -3.80 10.89 -5.77
N LEU A 164 -3.32 12.05 -5.32
CA LEU A 164 -3.71 13.37 -5.86
C LEU A 164 -2.59 13.89 -6.76
N GLU A 165 -2.72 13.77 -8.08
CA GLU A 165 -1.64 14.10 -9.03
C GLU A 165 -1.19 15.55 -8.91
N ASP A 166 -2.16 16.46 -8.81
CA ASP A 166 -1.94 17.92 -8.73
C ASP A 166 -2.23 18.48 -7.32
N GLY A 167 -2.31 17.61 -6.31
CA GLY A 167 -2.56 18.00 -4.91
C GLY A 167 -4.02 18.27 -4.55
N ASP A 168 -4.95 18.02 -5.47
CA ASP A 168 -6.40 18.13 -5.30
C ASP A 168 -7.14 16.87 -5.83
N PHE A 169 -8.47 16.89 -5.73
CA PHE A 169 -9.33 15.78 -6.13
C PHE A 169 -9.85 15.85 -7.57
N GLU A 170 -9.42 16.82 -8.38
CA GLU A 170 -9.83 16.91 -9.80
C GLU A 170 -9.20 15.79 -10.63
N ARG A 171 -7.92 15.50 -10.34
CA ARG A 171 -7.16 14.41 -10.97
C ARG A 171 -6.65 13.45 -9.90
N CYS A 172 -7.56 12.59 -9.43
CA CYS A 172 -7.26 11.61 -8.41
C CYS A 172 -7.40 10.17 -8.92
N ARG A 173 -6.51 9.28 -8.46
CA ARG A 173 -6.56 7.84 -8.76
C ARG A 173 -6.80 7.05 -7.48
N PHE A 174 -7.77 6.13 -7.50
CA PHE A 174 -8.05 5.29 -6.34
C PHE A 174 -6.82 4.46 -5.98
N MET A 175 -6.55 4.38 -4.68
CA MET A 175 -5.38 3.72 -4.12
C MET A 175 -5.80 2.54 -3.25
N SER A 176 -6.59 2.80 -2.20
CA SER A 176 -6.91 1.82 -1.16
C SER A 176 -8.15 2.29 -0.40
N CYS A 177 -8.72 1.44 0.43
CA CYS A 177 -9.84 1.83 1.29
C CYS A 177 -9.74 1.19 2.68
N MET A 178 -10.52 1.72 3.61
CA MET A 178 -10.61 1.19 4.97
C MET A 178 -12.04 1.26 5.49
N GLY A 179 -12.31 0.57 6.60
CA GLY A 179 -13.61 0.65 7.26
C GLY A 179 -13.99 2.12 7.56
N ALA A 180 -15.23 2.51 7.27
CA ALA A 180 -15.67 3.89 7.41
C ALA A 180 -15.54 4.38 8.86
N MET A 181 -14.68 5.36 9.09
CA MET A 181 -14.45 5.93 10.41
C MET A 181 -15.51 6.98 10.76
N HIS A 182 -15.82 7.09 12.04
CA HIS A 182 -16.60 8.20 12.54
C HIS A 182 -15.68 9.40 12.80
N TRP A 183 -15.32 10.13 11.73
CA TRP A 183 -14.33 11.22 11.78
C TRP A 183 -14.58 12.31 12.83
N PRO A 184 -15.83 12.75 13.12
CA PRO A 184 -16.11 13.67 14.22
C PRO A 184 -15.82 13.12 15.63
N SER A 185 -15.70 11.80 15.80
CA SER A 185 -15.51 11.13 17.09
C SER A 185 -14.85 9.76 16.90
N ILE A 186 -13.54 9.76 16.74
CA ILE A 186 -12.72 8.56 16.49
C ILE A 186 -12.88 7.57 17.64
N ASP A 187 -13.20 6.34 17.30
CA ASP A 187 -13.60 5.30 18.26
C ASP A 187 -13.04 3.89 17.95
N PHE A 188 -12.33 3.71 16.84
CA PHE A 188 -11.61 2.46 16.54
C PHE A 188 -10.37 2.67 15.66
N LEU A 189 -9.52 1.64 15.58
CA LEU A 189 -8.43 1.53 14.62
C LEU A 189 -8.87 0.66 13.43
N PRO A 190 -8.79 1.17 12.18
CA PRO A 190 -9.39 0.50 11.03
C PRO A 190 -8.49 -0.57 10.40
N VAL A 191 -9.12 -1.51 9.70
CA VAL A 191 -8.47 -2.40 8.72
C VAL A 191 -8.33 -1.65 7.39
N VAL A 192 -7.17 -1.75 6.77
CA VAL A 192 -6.91 -1.23 5.42
C VAL A 192 -6.93 -2.39 4.42
N GLU A 193 -7.70 -2.24 3.35
CA GLU A 193 -7.75 -3.15 2.21
C GLU A 193 -6.90 -2.63 1.05
N LEU A 194 -6.38 -3.53 0.21
CA LEU A 194 -5.43 -3.18 -0.87
C LEU A 194 -4.18 -2.45 -0.32
N PHE A 195 -3.65 -2.94 0.80
CA PHE A 195 -2.50 -2.33 1.48
C PHE A 195 -1.26 -2.16 0.57
N GLN A 196 -1.01 -3.10 -0.36
CA GLN A 196 0.11 -3.03 -1.29
C GLN A 196 -0.01 -1.89 -2.33
N SER A 197 -1.19 -1.28 -2.44
CA SER A 197 -1.43 -0.13 -3.30
C SER A 197 -1.06 1.19 -2.63
N LEU A 198 -0.80 1.20 -1.31
CA LEU A 198 -0.45 2.43 -0.60
C LEU A 198 0.91 2.96 -1.02
N LEU A 199 0.95 4.26 -1.35
CA LEU A 199 2.21 4.96 -1.53
C LEU A 199 3.06 4.93 -0.24
N PRO A 200 4.39 4.79 -0.35
CA PRO A 200 5.29 4.83 0.80
C PRO A 200 5.05 6.08 1.65
N GLY A 201 4.94 5.88 2.97
CA GLY A 201 4.67 6.96 3.92
C GLY A 201 3.18 7.20 4.23
N THR A 202 2.25 6.68 3.42
CA THR A 202 0.80 6.91 3.60
C THR A 202 0.31 6.49 4.99
N GLY A 203 0.67 5.28 5.45
CA GLY A 203 0.23 4.78 6.76
C GLY A 203 0.61 5.72 7.90
N PHE A 204 1.87 6.18 7.95
CA PHE A 204 2.32 7.13 8.97
C PHE A 204 1.61 8.48 8.88
N ALA A 205 1.46 9.03 7.67
CA ALA A 205 0.85 10.35 7.49
C ALA A 205 -0.67 10.35 7.80
N VAL A 206 -1.37 9.27 7.45
CA VAL A 206 -2.79 9.07 7.80
C VAL A 206 -2.95 8.88 9.30
N PHE A 207 -2.07 8.11 9.95
CA PHE A 207 -2.12 7.95 11.40
C PHE A 207 -1.74 9.23 12.16
N GLU A 208 -0.91 10.09 11.60
CA GLU A 208 -0.66 11.44 12.13
C GLU A 208 -1.95 12.30 12.09
N LEU A 209 -2.76 12.20 11.02
CA LEU A 209 -4.08 12.82 10.96
C LEU A 209 -5.05 12.22 11.98
N ILE A 210 -5.20 10.88 12.00
CA ILE A 210 -6.11 10.18 12.93
C ILE A 210 -5.74 10.51 14.37
N ARG A 211 -4.46 10.46 14.71
CA ARG A 211 -3.98 10.76 16.05
C ARG A 211 -4.25 12.22 16.43
N GLY A 212 -3.97 13.15 15.52
CA GLY A 212 -4.22 14.57 15.74
C GLY A 212 -5.70 14.90 15.97
N LEU A 213 -6.60 14.32 15.17
CA LEU A 213 -8.05 14.46 15.36
C LEU A 213 -8.52 13.82 16.66
N TYR A 214 -8.00 12.65 17.00
CA TYR A 214 -8.32 11.97 18.24
C TYR A 214 -7.90 12.80 19.46
N ASP A 215 -6.71 13.42 19.42
CA ASP A 215 -6.24 14.28 20.52
C ASP A 215 -7.13 15.51 20.69
N ASP A 216 -7.54 16.17 19.58
CA ASP A 216 -8.48 17.31 19.66
C ASP A 216 -9.82 16.91 20.30
N GLN A 217 -10.31 15.71 19.99
CA GLN A 217 -11.58 15.18 20.50
C GLN A 217 -11.51 14.75 21.96
N ASN A 218 -10.30 14.54 22.49
CA ASN A 218 -10.06 14.16 23.87
C ASN A 218 -9.41 15.30 24.70
N ASP A 219 -9.26 16.50 24.13
CA ASP A 219 -8.67 17.63 24.84
C ASP A 219 -9.46 17.94 26.12
N GLY A 220 -8.74 18.16 27.22
CA GLY A 220 -9.32 18.35 28.55
C GLY A 220 -9.85 17.08 29.25
N ASN A 221 -9.86 15.91 28.62
CA ASN A 221 -10.25 14.66 29.29
C ASN A 221 -9.08 14.03 30.07
N SER A 222 -9.30 13.74 31.35
CA SER A 222 -8.28 13.09 32.20
C SER A 222 -8.04 11.62 31.88
N ALA A 223 -8.99 10.96 31.20
CA ALA A 223 -8.88 9.58 30.74
C ALA A 223 -9.31 9.52 29.26
N PRO A 224 -8.35 9.48 28.32
CA PRO A 224 -8.66 9.47 26.89
C PRO A 224 -9.35 8.16 26.49
N ARG A 225 -10.26 8.23 25.51
CA ARG A 225 -11.09 7.07 25.09
C ARG A 225 -10.21 5.93 24.53
N PRO A 226 -10.22 4.72 25.10
CA PRO A 226 -9.47 3.61 24.52
C PRO A 226 -10.03 3.22 23.15
N LEU A 227 -9.14 2.97 22.20
CA LEU A 227 -9.48 2.46 20.87
C LEU A 227 -9.34 0.93 20.83
N ARG A 228 -10.06 0.31 19.90
CA ARG A 228 -9.94 -1.13 19.59
C ARG A 228 -9.75 -1.31 18.10
N TYR A 229 -9.05 -2.36 17.71
CA TYR A 229 -8.96 -2.75 16.30
C TYR A 229 -10.28 -3.37 15.84
N ARG A 230 -10.86 -2.87 14.74
CA ARG A 230 -12.12 -3.38 14.20
C ARG A 230 -12.09 -3.44 12.68
N GLY A 231 -12.68 -4.51 12.14
CA GLY A 231 -12.97 -4.68 10.72
C GLY A 231 -13.85 -5.91 10.47
N ILE A 232 -14.39 -6.00 9.26
CA ILE A 232 -15.23 -7.12 8.83
C ILE A 232 -14.73 -7.65 7.48
N PRO A 233 -14.03 -8.80 7.45
CA PRO A 233 -13.42 -9.48 8.60
C PRO A 233 -12.19 -8.71 9.15
N PRO A 234 -11.74 -8.99 10.39
CA PRO A 234 -10.46 -8.47 10.87
C PRO A 234 -9.28 -9.15 10.17
N TYR A 235 -8.25 -8.38 9.81
CA TYR A 235 -7.03 -8.91 9.18
C TYR A 235 -5.77 -8.37 9.89
N PRO A 236 -5.42 -8.88 11.09
CA PRO A 236 -4.26 -8.40 11.82
C PRO A 236 -2.97 -8.75 11.08
N SER A 237 -2.00 -7.84 11.09
CA SER A 237 -0.67 -8.05 10.53
C SER A 237 0.39 -7.38 11.39
N GLU A 238 1.62 -7.89 11.33
CA GLU A 238 2.74 -7.27 12.04
C GLU A 238 2.96 -5.82 11.62
N ALA A 239 2.80 -5.51 10.33
CA ALA A 239 2.89 -4.14 9.81
C ALA A 239 1.85 -3.21 10.46
N ALA A 240 0.59 -3.67 10.57
CA ALA A 240 -0.46 -2.92 11.25
C ALA A 240 -0.14 -2.74 12.75
N PHE A 241 0.28 -3.81 13.43
CA PHE A 241 0.64 -3.72 14.85
C PHE A 241 1.76 -2.71 15.11
N ARG A 242 2.84 -2.76 14.31
CA ARG A 242 3.98 -1.83 14.42
C ARG A 242 3.56 -0.38 14.14
N LEU A 243 2.72 -0.16 13.13
CA LEU A 243 2.18 1.18 12.83
C LEU A 243 1.33 1.69 13.98
N PHE A 244 0.36 0.90 14.49
CA PHE A 244 -0.49 1.30 15.61
C PHE A 244 0.34 1.58 16.86
N SER A 245 1.31 0.71 17.16
CA SER A 245 2.24 0.85 18.29
C SER A 245 3.09 2.11 18.23
N SER A 246 3.23 2.73 17.05
CA SER A 246 3.95 4.00 16.92
C SER A 246 3.12 5.18 17.44
N PHE A 247 1.80 5.13 17.35
CA PHE A 247 0.90 6.23 17.72
C PHE A 247 0.07 5.96 18.99
N PHE A 248 -0.08 4.68 19.34
CA PHE A 248 -0.87 4.19 20.46
C PHE A 248 -0.13 3.07 21.20
N THR A 249 -0.29 2.99 22.52
CA THR A 249 0.26 1.95 23.37
C THR A 249 -0.75 0.80 23.51
N PRO A 250 -0.40 -0.44 23.11
CA PRO A 250 -1.29 -1.58 23.29
C PRO A 250 -1.36 -2.02 24.76
N GLN A 251 -2.57 -2.31 25.21
CA GLN A 251 -2.88 -2.80 26.56
C GLN A 251 -3.76 -4.04 26.49
N VAL A 252 -3.45 -5.01 27.35
CA VAL A 252 -4.23 -6.25 27.49
C VAL A 252 -4.42 -6.60 28.95
N SER A 253 -5.57 -7.19 29.26
CA SER A 253 -5.86 -7.70 30.60
C SER A 253 -5.13 -9.02 30.84
N GLY A 254 -4.68 -9.25 32.08
CA GLY A 254 -4.19 -10.56 32.55
C GLY A 254 -2.76 -10.92 32.13
N GLY A 255 -1.92 -9.96 31.75
CA GLY A 255 -0.48 -10.20 31.49
C GLY A 255 -0.17 -10.95 30.19
N ASN A 256 -1.15 -11.08 29.28
CA ASN A 256 -0.92 -11.66 27.95
C ASN A 256 0.06 -10.79 27.13
N ASP A 257 0.71 -11.38 26.12
CA ASP A 257 1.45 -10.61 25.13
C ASP A 257 0.46 -9.91 24.17
N PRO A 258 0.46 -8.56 24.09
CA PRO A 258 -0.41 -7.83 23.17
C PRO A 258 -0.19 -8.19 21.70
N PHE A 259 1.03 -8.53 21.29
CA PHE A 259 1.33 -8.87 19.91
C PHE A 259 0.70 -10.21 19.53
N ALA A 260 0.96 -11.26 20.31
CA ALA A 260 0.34 -12.57 20.10
C ALA A 260 -1.20 -12.51 20.12
N LEU A 261 -1.79 -11.67 20.99
CA LEU A 261 -3.24 -11.47 21.03
C LEU A 261 -3.77 -10.76 19.79
N PHE A 262 -3.07 -9.71 19.34
CA PHE A 262 -3.42 -8.96 18.14
C PHE A 262 -3.38 -9.83 16.89
N MET A 263 -2.37 -10.68 16.75
CA MET A 263 -2.18 -11.55 15.58
C MET A 263 -3.25 -12.64 15.44
N ASN A 264 -4.08 -12.88 16.46
CA ASN A 264 -5.22 -13.78 16.37
C ASN A 264 -6.46 -13.01 15.85
N PRO A 265 -6.97 -13.28 14.63
CA PRO A 265 -8.10 -12.53 14.06
C PRO A 265 -9.34 -12.51 14.95
N GLU A 266 -9.67 -13.63 15.60
CA GLU A 266 -10.85 -13.77 16.48
C GLU A 266 -10.73 -12.98 17.78
N ARG A 267 -9.50 -12.65 18.20
CA ARG A 267 -9.20 -11.99 19.48
C ARG A 267 -8.54 -10.62 19.33
N SER A 268 -8.20 -10.21 18.11
CA SER A 268 -7.48 -8.97 17.81
C SER A 268 -8.15 -7.71 18.38
N HIS A 269 -9.49 -7.70 18.43
CA HIS A 269 -10.31 -6.63 19.00
C HIS A 269 -10.21 -6.50 20.53
N GLN A 270 -9.63 -7.50 21.22
CA GLN A 270 -9.45 -7.51 22.69
C GLN A 270 -8.28 -6.62 23.13
N VAL A 271 -7.36 -6.27 22.22
CA VAL A 271 -6.28 -5.33 22.50
C VAL A 271 -6.86 -3.92 22.56
N MET A 272 -6.67 -3.26 23.71
CA MET A 272 -7.02 -1.86 23.88
C MET A 272 -5.82 -0.99 23.50
N TRP A 273 -6.07 0.14 22.85
CA TRP A 273 -5.04 1.05 22.38
C TRP A 273 -5.26 2.41 23.03
N LEU A 274 -4.29 2.83 23.84
CA LEU A 274 -4.26 4.15 24.47
C LEU A 274 -3.32 5.08 23.72
N PRO A 275 -3.50 6.40 23.77
CA PRO A 275 -2.55 7.32 23.16
C PRO A 275 -1.12 7.08 23.66
N ALA A 276 -0.17 6.94 22.74
CA ALA A 276 1.26 6.98 23.08
C ALA A 276 1.67 8.40 23.48
N ASP A 277 2.63 8.53 24.40
CA ASP A 277 3.12 9.81 24.91
C ASP A 277 3.97 10.58 23.88
N THR A 278 4.67 9.84 23.01
CA THR A 278 5.61 10.38 22.04
C THR A 278 5.34 9.81 20.64
N PRO A 279 4.23 10.21 19.99
CA PRO A 279 3.97 9.79 18.62
C PRO A 279 5.05 10.35 17.66
N PRO A 280 5.27 9.72 16.50
CA PRO A 280 6.12 10.26 15.45
C PRO A 280 5.60 11.59 14.93
N VAL A 281 6.50 12.54 14.70
CA VAL A 281 6.18 13.88 14.20
C VAL A 281 7.13 14.27 13.07
N ARG A 282 6.58 14.85 12.00
CA ARG A 282 7.31 15.20 10.78
C ARG A 282 7.71 16.68 10.71
N TYR A 283 8.88 16.93 10.16
CA TYR A 283 9.46 18.25 9.91
C TYR A 283 9.98 18.29 8.47
N PHE A 284 9.49 19.23 7.67
CA PHE A 284 9.93 19.42 6.30
C PHE A 284 11.04 20.46 6.24
N ASP A 285 12.11 20.13 5.53
CA ASP A 285 13.17 21.06 5.17
C ASP A 285 13.17 21.22 3.64
N GLU A 286 12.55 22.30 3.17
CA GLU A 286 12.42 22.58 1.74
C GLU A 286 13.78 22.81 1.06
N ARG A 287 14.78 23.31 1.80
CA ARG A 287 16.11 23.58 1.23
C ARG A 287 16.87 22.29 0.95
N ALA A 288 16.79 21.35 1.88
CA ALA A 288 17.37 20.02 1.71
C ALA A 288 16.49 19.08 0.87
N GLY A 289 15.24 19.46 0.57
CA GLY A 289 14.28 18.58 -0.09
C GLY A 289 14.00 17.31 0.73
N ALA A 290 14.00 17.44 2.06
CA ALA A 290 13.96 16.31 2.98
C ALA A 290 12.87 16.46 4.03
N CYS A 291 12.34 15.33 4.49
CA CYS A 291 11.43 15.25 5.62
C CYS A 291 12.06 14.40 6.72
N LEU A 292 12.19 15.00 7.91
CA LEU A 292 12.70 14.34 9.11
C LEU A 292 11.54 13.93 9.99
N THR A 293 11.51 12.68 10.42
CA THR A 293 10.53 12.18 11.39
C THR A 293 11.23 11.91 12.70
N PHE A 294 10.75 12.54 13.77
CA PHE A 294 11.24 12.33 15.13
C PHE A 294 10.21 11.57 15.96
N GLN A 295 10.68 10.72 16.86
CA GLN A 295 9.85 10.11 17.90
C GLN A 295 10.44 10.49 19.25
N GLY A 296 9.72 11.33 19.99
CA GLY A 296 10.29 12.03 21.14
C GLY A 296 11.46 12.93 20.72
N ARG A 297 12.66 12.65 21.24
CA ARG A 297 13.89 13.41 20.93
C ARG A 297 14.84 12.71 19.96
N LEU A 298 14.45 11.55 19.42
CA LEU A 298 15.29 10.72 18.56
C LEU A 298 14.83 10.84 17.10
N LEU A 299 15.78 10.94 16.18
CA LEU A 299 15.51 10.77 14.75
C LEU A 299 15.08 9.33 14.51
N HIS A 300 13.92 9.19 13.90
CA HIS A 300 13.33 7.88 13.56
C HIS A 300 13.53 7.55 12.08
N LYS A 301 13.32 8.53 11.21
CA LYS A 301 13.34 8.36 9.75
C LYS A 301 13.70 9.67 9.05
N VAL A 302 14.39 9.58 7.91
CA VAL A 302 14.59 10.68 6.95
C VAL A 302 14.17 10.22 5.57
N THR A 303 13.41 11.04 4.86
CA THR A 303 13.01 10.79 3.47
C THR A 303 13.47 11.97 2.61
N VAL A 304 14.13 11.71 1.49
CA VAL A 304 14.62 12.73 0.56
C VAL A 304 13.81 12.65 -0.72
N ALA A 305 13.12 13.74 -1.09
CA ALA A 305 12.17 13.73 -2.20
C ALA A 305 12.82 13.41 -3.56
N SER A 306 14.10 13.75 -3.73
CA SER A 306 14.87 13.51 -4.94
C SER A 306 15.59 12.16 -4.98
N ASP A 307 15.34 11.25 -4.03
CA ASP A 307 16.01 9.96 -3.96
C ASP A 307 15.45 8.96 -4.98
N SER A 308 16.26 8.59 -5.97
CA SER A 308 15.87 7.66 -7.02
C SER A 308 15.71 6.21 -6.55
N SER A 309 16.15 5.86 -5.33
CA SER A 309 15.85 4.54 -4.77
C SER A 309 14.40 4.44 -4.28
N GLY A 310 13.70 5.57 -4.08
CA GLY A 310 12.34 5.60 -3.57
C GLY A 310 12.21 4.95 -2.18
N LEU A 311 13.25 5.07 -1.33
CA LEU A 311 13.30 4.53 0.02
C LEU A 311 13.55 5.65 1.03
N SER A 312 13.26 5.37 2.30
CA SER A 312 13.64 6.23 3.42
C SER A 312 14.88 5.69 4.11
N TYR A 313 15.63 6.56 4.77
CA TYR A 313 16.69 6.21 5.68
C TYR A 313 16.10 6.07 7.09
N LEU A 314 16.36 4.95 7.77
CA LEU A 314 15.86 4.70 9.12
C LEU A 314 16.96 4.93 10.16
N SER A 315 16.58 5.21 11.40
CA SER A 315 17.56 5.24 12.50
C SER A 315 18.32 3.92 12.61
N SER A 316 19.64 4.00 12.80
CA SER A 316 20.52 2.85 13.10
C SER A 316 20.20 2.21 14.46
N LYS A 317 19.69 3.01 15.41
CA LYS A 317 19.51 2.60 16.80
C LYS A 317 18.56 1.42 16.95
N GLY A 318 19.03 0.37 17.61
CA GLY A 318 18.24 -0.82 17.94
C GLY A 318 18.00 -1.79 16.77
N ARG A 319 18.72 -1.63 15.65
CA ARG A 319 18.63 -2.51 14.49
C ARG A 319 19.90 -3.34 14.31
N ARG A 320 19.71 -4.62 14.00
CA ARG A 320 20.83 -5.50 13.62
C ARG A 320 21.28 -5.28 12.16
N VAL A 321 20.31 -5.02 11.29
CA VAL A 321 20.50 -4.76 9.85
C VAL A 321 19.59 -3.59 9.47
N ALA A 322 20.14 -2.60 8.75
CA ALA A 322 19.36 -1.51 8.19
C ALA A 322 18.66 -1.97 6.91
N PRO A 323 17.38 -1.62 6.68
CA PRO A 323 16.70 -1.98 5.43
C PRO A 323 17.47 -1.47 4.21
N CYS A 324 17.80 -2.37 3.30
CA CYS A 324 18.63 -2.12 2.12
C CYS A 324 19.96 -1.40 2.46
N ASP A 325 20.49 -1.63 3.67
CA ASP A 325 21.66 -0.97 4.24
C ASP A 325 21.60 0.58 4.25
N ARG A 326 20.39 1.14 4.39
CA ARG A 326 20.18 2.60 4.45
C ARG A 326 19.85 3.04 5.86
N TYR A 327 20.62 3.97 6.41
CA TYR A 327 20.35 4.54 7.73
C TYR A 327 20.65 6.02 7.83
N ALA A 328 20.07 6.67 8.84
CA ALA A 328 20.28 8.08 9.15
C ALA A 328 20.58 8.27 10.63
N GLU A 329 21.46 9.22 10.93
CA GLU A 329 21.84 9.61 12.28
C GLU A 329 22.07 11.11 12.41
N ILE A 330 22.00 11.59 13.65
CA ILE A 330 22.37 12.98 13.99
C ILE A 330 23.79 12.98 14.53
N VAL A 331 24.67 13.71 13.86
CA VAL A 331 26.07 13.91 14.22
C VAL A 331 26.32 15.41 14.34
N GLY A 332 26.56 15.89 15.56
CA GLY A 332 26.64 17.33 15.81
C GLY A 332 25.32 18.03 15.49
N ALA A 333 25.41 19.07 14.66
CA ALA A 333 24.26 19.84 14.17
C ALA A 333 23.74 19.36 12.80
N HIS A 334 24.22 18.22 12.31
CA HIS A 334 23.92 17.72 10.97
C HIS A 334 23.20 16.36 11.03
N VAL A 335 22.49 16.05 9.94
CA VAL A 335 21.99 14.70 9.69
C VAL A 335 22.89 14.04 8.67
N VAL A 336 23.42 12.86 9.00
CA VAL A 336 24.20 12.05 8.07
C VAL A 336 23.32 10.93 7.56
N LEU A 337 23.24 10.81 6.23
CA LEU A 337 22.57 9.73 5.53
C LEU A 337 23.62 8.78 4.98
N THR A 338 23.48 7.49 5.29
CA THR A 338 24.37 6.45 4.78
C THR A 338 23.58 5.48 3.92
N ASP A 339 24.06 5.28 2.70
CA ASP A 339 23.61 4.27 1.73
C ASP A 339 24.84 3.45 1.35
N ARG A 340 25.07 2.38 2.13
CA ARG A 340 26.30 1.58 2.08
C ARG A 340 27.58 2.40 2.22
N ASP A 341 28.36 2.53 1.13
CA ASP A 341 29.63 3.23 1.04
C ASP A 341 29.47 4.73 0.75
N ARG A 342 28.24 5.18 0.47
CA ARG A 342 27.93 6.58 0.22
C ARG A 342 27.38 7.24 1.48
N GLU A 343 28.07 8.27 1.94
CA GLU A 343 27.58 9.17 2.98
C GLU A 343 27.16 10.52 2.36
N THR A 344 26.09 11.09 2.89
CA THR A 344 25.61 12.42 2.51
C THR A 344 25.21 13.20 3.75
N THR A 345 25.84 14.34 3.98
CA THR A 345 25.51 15.23 5.10
C THR A 345 24.45 16.24 4.69
N LEU A 346 23.32 16.25 5.38
CA LEU A 346 22.27 17.24 5.24
C LEU A 346 22.46 18.36 6.26
N THR A 347 22.42 19.60 5.77
CA THR A 347 22.33 20.80 6.61
C THR A 347 20.87 21.17 6.74
N VAL A 348 20.29 20.84 7.89
CA VAL A 348 18.86 20.95 8.18
C VAL A 348 18.64 21.61 9.52
N THR A 349 17.48 22.25 9.70
CA THR A 349 17.12 22.81 11.00
C THR A 349 16.60 21.71 11.92
N LEU A 350 17.38 21.35 12.94
CA LEU A 350 16.99 20.32 13.91
C LEU A 350 15.98 20.88 14.94
N PRO A 351 14.95 20.10 15.32
CA PRO A 351 14.05 20.47 16.41
C PRO A 351 14.79 20.65 17.73
N LYS A 352 14.35 21.60 18.56
CA LYS A 352 15.01 21.87 19.86
C LYS A 352 15.01 20.63 20.76
N GLY A 353 16.18 20.32 21.33
CA GLY A 353 16.32 19.23 22.29
C GLY A 353 16.41 17.83 21.65
N ASN A 354 16.68 17.75 20.34
CA ASN A 354 17.07 16.51 19.70
C ASN A 354 18.31 15.92 20.36
N LEU A 355 18.42 14.60 20.36
CA LEU A 355 19.59 13.88 20.86
C LEU A 355 20.47 13.46 19.69
N GLU A 356 21.77 13.60 19.84
CA GLU A 356 22.73 12.93 18.97
C GLU A 356 22.54 11.41 19.05
N GLN A 357 22.73 10.77 17.91
CA GLN A 357 22.54 9.32 17.76
C GLN A 357 23.79 8.64 17.24
N SER A 358 24.97 9.22 17.50
CA SER A 358 26.24 8.56 17.19
C SER A 358 26.35 7.27 18.01
N GLY A 359 26.23 6.11 17.38
CA GLY A 359 26.33 4.85 18.09
C GLY A 359 26.03 3.60 17.27
N GLU A 360 26.95 2.63 17.40
CA GLU A 360 27.02 1.28 16.81
C GLU A 360 26.96 1.20 15.28
N SER A 361 28.07 0.74 14.70
CA SER A 361 28.12 0.34 13.28
C SER A 361 27.03 -0.68 13.01
N VAL A 362 26.07 -0.32 12.15
CA VAL A 362 25.12 -1.30 11.61
C VAL A 362 25.90 -2.27 10.74
N ALA A 363 25.66 -3.57 10.91
CA ALA A 363 26.31 -4.57 10.08
C ALA A 363 25.88 -4.37 8.62
N MET A 364 26.86 -4.17 7.75
CA MET A 364 26.64 -4.05 6.32
C MET A 364 26.35 -5.42 5.72
N SER A 365 25.31 -5.49 4.89
CA SER A 365 25.01 -6.73 4.18
C SER A 365 26.07 -7.02 3.11
N PRO A 366 26.44 -8.29 2.90
CA PRO A 366 27.49 -8.65 1.96
C PRO A 366 27.10 -8.42 0.50
N VAL A 367 25.81 -8.32 0.20
CA VAL A 367 25.26 -8.12 -1.15
C VAL A 367 24.33 -6.90 -1.14
N ASP A 368 24.49 -6.02 -2.12
CA ASP A 368 23.60 -4.87 -2.36
C ASP A 368 22.39 -5.32 -3.19
N TRP A 369 21.20 -4.80 -2.92
CA TRP A 369 20.02 -5.05 -3.75
C TRP A 369 20.25 -4.61 -5.21
N ARG A 370 21.11 -3.61 -5.43
CA ARG A 370 21.47 -3.13 -6.78
C ARG A 370 22.23 -4.15 -7.60
N SER A 371 22.91 -5.11 -6.96
CA SER A 371 23.75 -6.07 -7.67
C SER A 371 22.97 -7.04 -8.56
N VAL A 372 21.65 -7.15 -8.37
CA VAL A 372 20.80 -7.99 -9.24
C VAL A 372 20.70 -7.40 -10.64
N PHE A 373 20.90 -6.09 -10.83
CA PHE A 373 20.84 -5.45 -12.14
C PHE A 373 22.17 -5.60 -12.88
N VAL A 374 22.18 -6.43 -13.94
CA VAL A 374 23.41 -6.82 -14.65
C VAL A 374 24.15 -5.62 -15.25
N HIS A 375 23.42 -4.61 -15.72
CA HIS A 375 23.99 -3.38 -16.30
C HIS A 375 23.87 -2.16 -15.36
N GLY A 376 23.64 -2.40 -14.07
CA GLY A 376 23.33 -1.36 -13.10
C GLY A 376 21.84 -0.98 -13.08
N VAL A 377 21.43 -0.30 -12.01
CA VAL A 377 20.04 0.14 -11.84
C VAL A 377 19.69 1.14 -12.94
N PRO A 378 18.61 0.93 -13.71
CA PRO A 378 18.18 1.89 -14.72
C PRO A 378 17.87 3.27 -14.11
N PRO A 379 18.02 4.37 -14.86
CA PRO A 379 17.65 5.69 -14.37
C PRO A 379 16.14 5.77 -14.15
N ILE A 380 15.73 5.98 -12.90
CA ILE A 380 14.32 6.07 -12.49
C ILE A 380 14.08 7.44 -11.84
N PRO A 381 13.11 8.24 -12.34
CA PRO A 381 12.71 9.47 -11.66
C PRO A 381 12.24 9.18 -10.23
N PRO A 382 12.58 10.00 -9.22
CA PRO A 382 12.17 9.76 -7.83
C PRO A 382 10.66 9.60 -7.65
N VAL A 383 9.85 10.36 -8.38
CA VAL A 383 8.38 10.24 -8.37
C VAL A 383 7.92 8.85 -8.81
N ASP A 384 8.57 8.24 -9.79
CA ASP A 384 8.25 6.88 -10.24
C ASP A 384 8.79 5.84 -9.26
N ALA A 385 9.97 6.08 -8.68
CA ALA A 385 10.55 5.21 -7.66
C ALA A 385 9.71 5.13 -6.38
N TYR A 386 9.15 6.25 -5.92
CA TYR A 386 8.19 6.26 -4.81
C TYR A 386 6.79 5.81 -5.26
N GLY A 387 6.40 6.15 -6.50
CA GLY A 387 5.08 5.93 -7.08
C GLY A 387 4.82 4.54 -7.66
N ALA A 388 5.81 3.65 -7.70
CA ALA A 388 5.69 2.28 -8.18
C ALA A 388 4.86 1.38 -7.24
N VAL A 389 3.56 1.64 -7.20
CA VAL A 389 2.54 0.87 -6.49
C VAL A 389 1.43 0.46 -7.46
N LEU A 390 0.71 -0.60 -7.13
CA LEU A 390 -0.34 -1.14 -7.99
C LEU A 390 -1.66 -0.43 -7.68
N LEU A 391 -2.10 0.43 -8.60
CA LEU A 391 -3.37 1.14 -8.47
C LEU A 391 -4.47 0.41 -9.24
N TYR A 392 -5.68 0.43 -8.69
CA TYR A 392 -6.86 -0.23 -9.23
C TYR A 392 -7.97 0.80 -9.39
N PRO A 393 -8.58 0.95 -10.59
CA PRO A 393 -9.73 1.85 -10.74
C PRO A 393 -10.89 1.42 -9.83
N ASP A 394 -11.54 2.40 -9.17
CA ASP A 394 -12.79 2.19 -8.42
C ASP A 394 -14.06 2.34 -9.29
N ASP A 395 -13.87 2.54 -10.59
CA ASP A 395 -14.90 2.65 -11.61
C ASP A 395 -14.89 1.46 -12.58
N GLU A 396 -15.45 1.64 -13.78
CA GLU A 396 -15.54 0.61 -14.81
C GLU A 396 -14.33 0.58 -15.76
N SER A 397 -13.29 1.36 -15.49
CA SER A 397 -12.07 1.39 -16.29
C SER A 397 -11.28 0.09 -16.16
N GLU A 398 -10.54 -0.24 -17.21
CA GLU A 398 -9.71 -1.45 -17.25
C GLU A 398 -8.50 -1.31 -16.29
N ILE A 399 -8.23 -2.38 -15.54
CA ILE A 399 -7.01 -2.50 -14.72
C ILE A 399 -5.79 -2.55 -15.63
N GLY A 400 -4.79 -1.72 -15.33
CA GLY A 400 -3.53 -1.68 -16.06
C GLY A 400 -2.70 -2.97 -15.95
N GLU A 401 -1.80 -3.17 -16.91
CA GLU A 401 -0.99 -4.38 -17.07
C GLU A 401 -0.31 -4.83 -15.76
N CYS A 402 0.54 -3.99 -15.16
CA CYS A 402 1.26 -4.31 -13.94
C CYS A 402 0.32 -4.65 -12.77
N SER A 403 -0.79 -3.91 -12.64
CA SER A 403 -1.79 -4.13 -11.58
C SER A 403 -2.55 -5.45 -11.73
N ALA A 404 -2.65 -6.00 -12.95
CA ALA A 404 -3.27 -7.30 -13.20
C ALA A 404 -2.35 -8.49 -12.85
N GLN A 405 -1.03 -8.29 -12.83
CA GLN A 405 -0.04 -9.37 -12.64
C GLN A 405 -0.21 -10.14 -11.32
N PRO A 406 -0.45 -9.51 -10.14
CA PRO A 406 -0.59 -10.24 -8.88
C PRO A 406 -1.73 -11.24 -8.88
N PHE A 407 -2.85 -10.96 -9.55
CA PHE A 407 -3.97 -11.91 -9.62
C PHE A 407 -3.53 -13.26 -10.18
N VAL A 408 -2.61 -13.24 -11.14
CA VAL A 408 -2.10 -14.47 -11.75
C VAL A 408 -0.94 -15.04 -10.96
N ALA A 409 0.01 -14.22 -10.52
CA ALA A 409 1.19 -14.71 -9.78
C ALA A 409 0.80 -15.38 -8.46
N ASP A 410 -0.10 -14.77 -7.68
CA ASP A 410 -0.59 -15.35 -6.42
C ASP A 410 -1.38 -16.63 -6.67
N TYR A 411 -2.17 -16.68 -7.76
CA TYR A 411 -2.87 -17.89 -8.16
C TYR A 411 -1.91 -19.02 -8.56
N ILE A 412 -0.84 -18.73 -9.30
CA ILE A 412 0.17 -19.72 -9.66
C ILE A 412 0.88 -20.26 -8.42
N GLN A 413 1.12 -19.40 -7.42
CA GLN A 413 1.67 -19.84 -6.13
C GLN A 413 0.69 -20.82 -5.43
N ASP A 414 -0.59 -20.45 -5.32
CA ASP A 414 -1.62 -21.29 -4.69
C ASP A 414 -1.74 -22.67 -5.37
N ILE A 415 -1.78 -22.72 -6.70
CA ILE A 415 -1.85 -24.00 -7.43
C ILE A 415 -0.55 -24.78 -7.32
N GLY A 416 0.61 -24.13 -7.18
CA GLY A 416 1.89 -24.79 -6.96
C GLY A 416 1.94 -25.57 -5.64
N GLU A 417 1.20 -25.11 -4.64
CA GLU A 417 1.05 -25.79 -3.35
C GLU A 417 -0.01 -26.90 -3.37
N GLN A 418 -1.07 -26.73 -4.16
CA GLN A 418 -2.23 -27.62 -4.20
C GLN A 418 -2.11 -28.74 -5.24
N ASP A 419 -1.52 -28.46 -6.39
CA ASP A 419 -1.37 -29.36 -7.52
C ASP A 419 0.00 -30.02 -7.52
N ARG A 420 0.02 -31.35 -7.39
CA ARG A 420 1.27 -32.11 -7.29
C ARG A 420 2.13 -32.02 -8.54
N GLU A 421 1.54 -31.93 -9.72
CA GLU A 421 2.27 -31.92 -10.98
C GLU A 421 2.92 -30.55 -11.20
N ILE A 422 2.15 -29.48 -11.01
CA ILE A 422 2.67 -28.11 -11.10
C ILE A 422 3.69 -27.85 -9.99
N GLY A 423 3.39 -28.27 -8.76
CA GLY A 423 4.31 -28.18 -7.63
C GLY A 423 5.63 -28.93 -7.87
N ALA A 424 5.60 -30.10 -8.51
CA ALA A 424 6.81 -30.82 -8.91
C ALA A 424 7.65 -30.04 -9.92
N VAL A 425 7.00 -29.45 -10.94
CA VAL A 425 7.68 -28.62 -11.95
C VAL A 425 8.37 -27.42 -11.29
N LEU A 426 7.65 -26.66 -10.47
CA LEU A 426 8.20 -25.47 -9.79
C LEU A 426 9.31 -25.83 -8.80
N SER A 427 9.12 -26.89 -8.01
CA SER A 427 10.14 -27.33 -7.05
C SER A 427 11.40 -27.88 -7.71
N GLN A 428 11.31 -28.48 -8.91
CA GLN A 428 12.46 -29.06 -9.64
C GLN A 428 13.16 -28.08 -10.61
N ALA A 429 12.54 -26.94 -10.93
CA ALA A 429 13.16 -25.91 -11.76
C ALA A 429 14.50 -25.41 -11.20
N GLN A 430 15.55 -25.38 -12.01
CA GLN A 430 16.87 -24.81 -11.70
C GLN A 430 17.06 -23.45 -12.38
N HIS A 431 16.58 -23.29 -13.61
CA HIS A 431 16.65 -22.07 -14.39
C HIS A 431 15.24 -21.54 -14.67
N VAL A 432 14.96 -20.34 -14.21
CA VAL A 432 13.64 -19.71 -14.34
C VAL A 432 13.76 -18.38 -15.06
N LEU A 433 12.91 -18.17 -16.06
CA LEU A 433 12.73 -16.88 -16.72
C LEU A 433 11.46 -16.20 -16.22
N ILE A 434 11.56 -14.92 -15.91
CA ILE A 434 10.41 -14.04 -15.66
C ILE A 434 10.47 -12.92 -16.69
N ASP A 435 9.50 -12.89 -17.59
CA ASP A 435 9.46 -12.03 -18.74
C ASP A 435 8.21 -11.14 -18.70
N ASN A 436 8.44 -9.83 -18.64
CA ASN A 436 7.42 -8.79 -18.46
C ASN A 436 6.56 -8.98 -17.19
N GLY A 437 7.16 -9.51 -16.12
CA GLY A 437 6.54 -9.75 -14.80
C GLY A 437 7.01 -8.79 -13.71
N ASP A 438 7.37 -7.56 -14.06
CA ASP A 438 8.08 -6.60 -13.19
C ASP A 438 7.38 -6.30 -11.86
N ALA A 439 6.04 -6.44 -11.78
CA ALA A 439 5.30 -6.18 -10.55
C ALA A 439 5.24 -7.38 -9.59
N VAL A 440 5.64 -8.57 -10.03
CA VAL A 440 5.42 -9.84 -9.32
C VAL A 440 6.66 -10.73 -9.21
N VAL A 441 7.84 -10.23 -9.57
CA VAL A 441 9.09 -11.00 -9.53
C VAL A 441 9.28 -11.72 -8.19
N ALA A 442 9.07 -11.04 -7.06
CA ALA A 442 9.24 -11.67 -5.74
C ALA A 442 8.22 -12.78 -5.45
N SER A 443 7.04 -12.77 -6.07
CA SER A 443 6.06 -13.87 -5.97
C SER A 443 6.46 -15.06 -6.86
N CYS A 444 7.16 -14.82 -7.96
CA CYS A 444 7.68 -15.87 -8.86
C CYS A 444 9.00 -16.49 -8.37
N VAL A 445 9.70 -15.86 -7.44
CA VAL A 445 10.95 -16.36 -6.85
C VAL A 445 10.65 -17.20 -5.60
N THR A 446 11.01 -18.47 -5.62
CA THR A 446 10.77 -19.42 -4.52
C THR A 446 12.00 -19.54 -3.64
N PHE A 447 11.86 -19.24 -2.35
CA PHE A 447 12.93 -19.25 -1.36
C PHE A 447 12.99 -20.56 -0.55
N ASP A 448 12.97 -21.70 -1.23
CA ASP A 448 13.14 -23.05 -0.67
C ASP A 448 14.53 -23.65 -0.96
N ARG A 449 15.15 -23.28 -2.10
CA ARG A 449 16.48 -23.71 -2.52
C ARG A 449 17.10 -22.73 -3.52
N PRO A 450 18.44 -22.76 -3.72
CA PRO A 450 19.06 -21.93 -4.75
C PRO A 450 18.60 -22.35 -6.16
N ARG A 451 18.26 -21.35 -6.98
CA ARG A 451 17.95 -21.44 -8.41
C ARG A 451 18.48 -20.19 -9.11
N ASP A 452 18.69 -20.31 -10.42
CA ASP A 452 19.14 -19.21 -11.26
C ASP A 452 17.92 -18.56 -11.93
N TYR A 453 17.71 -17.27 -11.63
CA TYR A 453 16.58 -16.49 -12.13
C TYR A 453 17.07 -15.43 -13.11
N THR A 454 16.45 -15.38 -14.29
CA THR A 454 16.59 -14.26 -15.23
C THR A 454 15.28 -13.49 -15.27
N VAL A 455 15.35 -12.18 -15.06
CA VAL A 455 14.20 -11.27 -15.12
C VAL A 455 14.42 -10.29 -16.26
N LEU A 456 13.53 -10.27 -17.23
CA LEU A 456 13.53 -9.28 -18.31
C LEU A 456 12.74 -8.07 -17.86
N VAL A 457 13.46 -6.98 -17.66
CA VAL A 457 12.93 -5.75 -17.06
C VAL A 457 12.36 -4.86 -18.15
N ARG A 458 11.07 -4.54 -18.02
CA ARG A 458 10.36 -3.63 -18.91
C ARG A 458 9.84 -2.39 -18.19
N TYR A 459 9.48 -2.53 -16.92
CA TYR A 459 9.09 -1.43 -16.03
C TYR A 459 10.09 -1.27 -14.88
N PRO A 460 11.16 -0.46 -15.07
CA PRO A 460 12.27 -0.36 -14.12
C PRO A 460 11.87 0.01 -12.69
N ALA A 461 10.87 0.89 -12.52
CA ALA A 461 10.44 1.32 -11.19
C ALA A 461 9.82 0.18 -10.36
N PHE A 462 9.03 -0.70 -11.00
CA PHE A 462 8.49 -1.90 -10.35
C PHE A 462 9.60 -2.93 -10.10
N ALA A 463 10.47 -3.16 -11.07
CA ALA A 463 11.63 -4.05 -10.92
C ALA A 463 12.54 -3.63 -9.74
N GLN A 464 12.77 -2.33 -9.55
CA GLN A 464 13.50 -1.79 -8.40
C GLN A 464 12.81 -2.16 -7.07
N LYS A 465 11.48 -2.02 -6.97
CA LYS A 465 10.74 -2.43 -5.76
C LYS A 465 10.86 -3.91 -5.50
N GLN A 466 10.81 -4.74 -6.54
CA GLN A 466 11.00 -6.19 -6.38
C GLN A 466 12.42 -6.54 -5.93
N ALA A 467 13.45 -5.90 -6.48
CA ALA A 467 14.84 -6.10 -6.04
C ALA A 467 15.03 -5.76 -4.55
N GLN A 468 14.45 -4.64 -4.09
CA GLN A 468 14.47 -4.23 -2.68
C GLN A 468 13.71 -5.23 -1.78
N ARG A 469 12.59 -5.78 -2.26
CA ARG A 469 11.82 -6.82 -1.56
C ARG A 469 12.60 -8.14 -1.46
N LEU A 470 13.19 -8.60 -2.57
CA LEU A 470 14.03 -9.79 -2.62
C LEU A 470 15.22 -9.68 -1.66
N TRP A 471 15.87 -8.51 -1.62
CA TRP A 471 16.94 -8.24 -0.68
C TRP A 471 16.47 -8.36 0.77
N THR A 472 15.29 -7.83 1.10
CA THR A 472 14.73 -7.88 2.46
C THR A 472 14.47 -9.33 2.88
N VAL A 473 13.88 -10.14 1.99
CA VAL A 473 13.67 -11.58 2.24
C VAL A 473 15.01 -12.30 2.46
N CYS A 474 16.02 -12.04 1.63
CA CYS A 474 17.36 -12.61 1.78
C CYS A 474 18.04 -12.20 3.08
N ALA A 475 17.84 -10.96 3.54
CA ALA A 475 18.37 -10.46 4.80
C ALA A 475 17.75 -11.18 6.00
N GLU A 476 16.43 -11.39 5.97
CA GLU A 476 15.69 -12.12 7.01
C GLU A 476 16.08 -13.60 7.08
N LEU A 477 16.24 -14.25 5.91
CA LEU A 477 16.63 -15.65 5.80
C LEU A 477 18.15 -15.89 5.89
N GLN A 478 18.95 -14.82 5.89
CA GLN A 478 20.41 -14.86 5.78
C GLN A 478 20.91 -15.68 4.58
N ARG A 479 20.29 -15.49 3.40
CA ARG A 479 20.55 -16.23 2.15
C ARG A 479 21.08 -15.33 1.03
N TRP A 480 22.23 -14.71 1.26
CA TRP A 480 22.86 -13.80 0.29
C TRP A 480 23.34 -14.50 -0.97
N ASP A 481 23.73 -15.77 -0.85
CA ASP A 481 24.10 -16.63 -1.97
C ASP A 481 22.92 -16.84 -2.93
N TRP A 482 21.67 -16.79 -2.45
CA TRP A 482 20.50 -16.91 -3.31
C TRP A 482 20.22 -15.63 -4.08
N LEU A 483 20.38 -14.46 -3.44
CA LEU A 483 20.24 -13.17 -4.12
C LEU A 483 21.22 -13.05 -5.30
N SER A 484 22.45 -13.56 -5.13
CA SER A 484 23.48 -13.53 -6.18
C SER A 484 23.15 -14.34 -7.44
N ARG A 485 22.12 -15.19 -7.39
CA ARG A 485 21.64 -16.02 -8.51
C ARG A 485 20.46 -15.39 -9.26
N ILE A 486 20.04 -14.20 -8.86
CA ILE A 486 18.94 -13.47 -9.49
C ILE A 486 19.52 -12.34 -10.34
N ARG A 487 19.15 -12.32 -11.63
CA ARG A 487 19.69 -11.38 -12.61
C ARG A 487 18.57 -10.64 -13.32
N PHE A 488 18.59 -9.32 -13.22
CA PHE A 488 17.70 -8.39 -13.87
C PHE A 488 18.43 -7.85 -15.11
N VAL A 489 17.86 -8.11 -16.28
CA VAL A 489 18.41 -7.76 -17.59
C VAL A 489 17.40 -6.87 -18.30
N PRO A 490 17.81 -5.77 -18.95
CA PRO A 490 16.91 -4.98 -19.80
C PRO A 490 16.32 -5.84 -20.92
N ASP A 491 15.06 -5.60 -21.30
CA ASP A 491 14.37 -6.33 -22.38
C ASP A 491 15.15 -6.28 -23.72
N GLU A 492 15.82 -5.16 -24.01
CA GLU A 492 16.69 -4.98 -25.19
C GLU A 492 18.02 -5.78 -25.13
N GLY A 493 18.32 -6.40 -23.99
CA GLY A 493 19.63 -6.98 -23.66
C GLY A 493 19.78 -8.47 -23.96
N LEU A 494 18.71 -9.21 -24.26
CA LEU A 494 18.83 -10.60 -24.69
C LEU A 494 19.38 -10.67 -26.12
N SER A 495 20.70 -10.59 -26.25
CA SER A 495 21.36 -10.98 -27.51
C SER A 495 21.08 -12.46 -27.80
N ASP A 496 20.98 -12.84 -29.08
CA ASP A 496 20.87 -14.25 -29.51
C ASP A 496 22.00 -15.14 -28.95
N GLN A 497 23.08 -14.56 -28.42
CA GLN A 497 24.18 -15.28 -27.77
C GLN A 497 23.92 -15.61 -26.28
N GLU A 498 23.01 -14.92 -25.59
CA GLU A 498 22.58 -15.28 -24.22
C GLU A 498 21.45 -16.33 -24.20
N ALA A 499 20.85 -16.63 -25.35
CA ALA A 499 19.86 -17.70 -25.56
C ALA A 499 20.44 -19.14 -25.39
N THR A 500 21.60 -19.27 -24.74
CA THR A 500 22.31 -20.54 -24.52
C THR A 500 21.75 -21.34 -23.33
N HIS A 501 20.81 -20.76 -22.56
CA HIS A 501 20.18 -21.43 -21.42
C HIS A 501 18.74 -21.80 -21.74
N SER A 502 18.49 -23.08 -22.02
CA SER A 502 17.12 -23.59 -22.09
C SER A 502 16.51 -23.58 -20.69
N TYR A 503 15.51 -22.72 -20.46
CA TYR A 503 14.87 -22.54 -19.15
C TYR A 503 13.98 -23.73 -18.80
N ASP A 504 13.88 -24.04 -17.52
CA ASP A 504 13.02 -25.12 -17.01
C ASP A 504 11.58 -24.63 -16.83
N VAL A 505 11.43 -23.39 -16.36
CA VAL A 505 10.16 -22.69 -16.18
C VAL A 505 10.25 -21.28 -16.76
N ILE A 506 9.21 -20.87 -17.50
CA ILE A 506 9.07 -19.50 -17.99
C ILE A 506 7.75 -18.91 -17.47
N TYR A 507 7.81 -17.73 -16.85
CA TYR A 507 6.67 -16.85 -16.66
C TYR A 507 6.72 -15.78 -17.74
N HIS A 508 5.71 -15.73 -18.61
CA HIS A 508 5.66 -14.76 -19.71
C HIS A 508 4.34 -13.98 -19.69
N TRP A 509 4.42 -12.66 -19.61
CA TRP A 509 3.26 -11.78 -19.75
C TRP A 509 3.30 -11.08 -21.11
N VAL A 510 2.35 -11.38 -21.99
CA VAL A 510 2.24 -10.69 -23.28
C VAL A 510 1.92 -9.21 -23.03
N PRO A 511 2.75 -8.27 -23.51
CA PRO A 511 2.50 -6.85 -23.39
C PRO A 511 1.11 -6.43 -23.87
N TYR A 512 0.46 -5.57 -23.09
CA TYR A 512 -0.81 -4.97 -23.48
C TYR A 512 -0.68 -4.13 -24.76
N GLY A 513 0.49 -3.54 -24.99
CA GLY A 513 0.81 -2.80 -26.20
C GLY A 513 0.98 -3.65 -27.47
N SER A 514 1.22 -4.97 -27.36
CA SER A 514 1.42 -5.85 -28.54
C SER A 514 0.13 -6.08 -29.35
N GLY A 515 -1.03 -5.77 -28.77
CA GLY A 515 -2.34 -5.98 -29.40
C GLY A 515 -2.69 -7.46 -29.54
N THR A 516 -3.66 -7.76 -30.41
CA THR A 516 -4.13 -9.12 -30.71
C THR A 516 -3.74 -9.58 -32.12
N VAL A 517 -2.69 -8.96 -32.69
CA VAL A 517 -2.26 -9.22 -34.06
C VAL A 517 -1.71 -10.65 -34.15
N PRO A 518 -2.26 -11.53 -35.00
CA PRO A 518 -1.85 -12.94 -35.08
C PRO A 518 -0.34 -13.17 -35.25
N ALA A 519 0.32 -12.34 -36.06
CA ALA A 519 1.77 -12.45 -36.28
C ALA A 519 2.58 -12.21 -35.01
N SER A 520 2.22 -11.21 -34.21
CA SER A 520 2.88 -10.92 -32.93
C SER A 520 2.61 -12.03 -31.90
N LEU A 521 1.38 -12.55 -31.83
CA LEU A 521 1.05 -13.67 -30.94
C LEU A 521 1.82 -14.94 -31.30
N ALA A 522 1.99 -15.23 -32.60
CA ALA A 522 2.80 -16.34 -33.07
C ALA A 522 4.28 -16.16 -32.71
N GLU A 523 4.83 -14.95 -32.88
CA GLU A 523 6.21 -14.61 -32.52
C GLU A 523 6.48 -14.81 -31.02
N HIS A 524 5.54 -14.42 -30.15
CA HIS A 524 5.64 -14.67 -28.71
C HIS A 524 5.73 -16.18 -28.40
N MET A 525 4.89 -17.00 -29.03
CA MET A 525 4.91 -18.46 -28.83
C MET A 525 6.16 -19.12 -29.41
N GLU A 526 6.65 -18.66 -30.55
CA GLU A 526 7.92 -19.10 -31.12
C GLU A 526 9.09 -18.79 -30.18
N ARG A 527 9.14 -17.56 -29.63
CA ARG A 527 10.16 -17.14 -28.66
C ARG A 527 10.14 -18.02 -27.41
N ILE A 528 8.96 -18.26 -26.83
CA ILE A 528 8.80 -19.16 -25.68
C ILE A 528 9.30 -20.56 -26.02
N SER A 529 8.90 -21.11 -27.17
CA SER A 529 9.35 -22.44 -27.58
C SER A 529 10.88 -22.51 -27.72
N ARG A 530 11.51 -21.47 -28.29
CA ARG A 530 12.97 -21.42 -28.46
C ARG A 530 13.71 -21.40 -27.12
N MET A 531 13.21 -20.63 -26.15
CA MET A 531 13.83 -20.44 -24.83
C MET A 531 13.56 -21.60 -23.86
N LEU A 532 12.44 -22.31 -24.02
CA LEU A 532 12.05 -23.40 -23.13
C LEU A 532 12.80 -24.69 -23.47
N ARG A 533 13.30 -25.41 -22.47
CA ARG A 533 13.90 -26.74 -22.69
C ARG A 533 12.84 -27.78 -23.03
N ILE A 534 13.27 -28.88 -23.66
CA ILE A 534 12.42 -30.06 -23.84
C ILE A 534 11.99 -30.58 -22.45
N GLY A 535 10.68 -30.82 -22.27
CA GLY A 535 10.08 -31.16 -20.97
C GLY A 535 9.97 -30.00 -19.98
N GLY A 536 10.32 -28.78 -20.40
CA GLY A 536 10.08 -27.56 -19.62
C GLY A 536 8.63 -27.11 -19.66
N SER A 537 8.26 -26.24 -18.73
CA SER A 537 6.91 -25.67 -18.65
C SER A 537 6.91 -24.14 -18.72
N ALA A 538 5.80 -23.56 -19.17
CA ALA A 538 5.58 -22.12 -19.16
C ALA A 538 4.21 -21.75 -18.61
N PHE A 539 4.16 -20.64 -17.88
CA PHE A 539 2.94 -19.92 -17.51
C PHE A 539 2.87 -18.66 -18.37
N VAL A 540 1.95 -18.64 -19.32
CA VAL A 540 1.85 -17.57 -20.31
C VAL A 540 0.54 -16.84 -20.10
N ILE A 541 0.60 -15.52 -19.98
CA ILE A 541 -0.57 -14.67 -19.75
C ILE A 541 -0.75 -13.77 -20.95
N GLY A 542 -1.91 -13.82 -21.59
CA GLY A 542 -2.16 -13.05 -22.80
C GLY A 542 -3.60 -13.15 -23.28
N PRO A 543 -3.90 -12.64 -24.49
CA PRO A 543 -5.23 -12.73 -25.06
C PRO A 543 -5.59 -14.19 -25.38
N ALA A 544 -6.86 -14.57 -25.26
CA ALA A 544 -7.36 -15.94 -25.46
C ALA A 544 -6.94 -16.55 -26.82
N GLN A 545 -6.76 -15.74 -27.86
CA GLN A 545 -6.32 -16.18 -29.19
C GLN A 545 -4.91 -16.78 -29.18
N LEU A 546 -4.08 -16.49 -28.17
CA LEU A 546 -2.71 -17.01 -28.06
C LEU A 546 -2.67 -18.54 -28.08
N GLY A 547 -3.70 -19.19 -27.53
CA GLY A 547 -3.78 -20.65 -27.46
C GLY A 547 -3.76 -21.35 -28.83
N GLN A 548 -4.06 -20.63 -29.93
CA GLN A 548 -4.09 -21.19 -31.28
C GLN A 548 -2.70 -21.40 -31.89
N PHE A 549 -1.66 -20.75 -31.33
CA PHE A 549 -0.31 -20.71 -31.92
C PHE A 549 0.70 -21.64 -31.24
N GLY A 550 0.31 -22.34 -30.16
CA GLY A 550 1.23 -23.23 -29.44
C GLY A 550 1.62 -24.48 -30.25
N ALA A 551 0.63 -25.16 -30.83
CA ALA A 551 0.84 -26.45 -31.49
C ALA A 551 1.83 -26.37 -32.67
N SER A 552 1.85 -25.26 -33.41
CA SER A 552 2.76 -25.04 -34.54
C SER A 552 4.23 -24.92 -34.13
N HIS A 553 4.51 -24.76 -32.83
CA HIS A 553 5.84 -24.56 -32.28
C HIS A 553 6.24 -25.64 -31.27
N GLY A 554 5.60 -26.82 -31.29
CA GLY A 554 5.91 -27.94 -30.38
C GLY A 554 5.54 -27.66 -28.92
N LEU A 555 4.56 -26.78 -28.70
CA LEU A 555 4.05 -26.44 -27.38
C LEU A 555 2.65 -27.02 -27.19
N THR A 556 2.46 -27.78 -26.12
CA THR A 556 1.20 -28.37 -25.72
C THR A 556 0.56 -27.55 -24.61
N ILE A 557 -0.66 -27.07 -24.83
CA ILE A 557 -1.45 -26.34 -23.82
C ILE A 557 -2.09 -27.37 -22.90
N CYS A 558 -1.67 -27.38 -21.64
CA CYS A 558 -2.18 -28.29 -20.62
C CYS A 558 -3.39 -27.71 -19.88
N ARG A 559 -3.41 -26.39 -19.64
CA ARG A 559 -4.56 -25.68 -19.03
C ARG A 559 -4.72 -24.29 -19.64
N GLU A 560 -5.98 -23.85 -19.68
CA GLU A 560 -6.39 -22.52 -20.07
C GLU A 560 -7.41 -22.01 -19.05
N GLU A 561 -7.13 -20.85 -18.45
CA GLU A 561 -7.99 -20.28 -17.41
C GLU A 561 -8.17 -18.78 -17.63
N PRO A 562 -9.40 -18.30 -17.89
CA PRO A 562 -9.67 -16.88 -17.96
C PRO A 562 -9.34 -16.20 -16.63
N VAL A 563 -8.55 -15.12 -16.66
CA VAL A 563 -8.08 -14.44 -15.43
C VAL A 563 -9.26 -13.91 -14.61
N GLU A 564 -10.35 -13.52 -15.26
CA GLU A 564 -11.60 -13.10 -14.62
C GLU A 564 -12.25 -14.17 -13.73
N GLN A 565 -11.92 -15.45 -13.96
CA GLN A 565 -12.48 -16.58 -13.21
C GLN A 565 -11.60 -17.01 -12.04
N LEU A 566 -10.38 -16.48 -11.92
CA LEU A 566 -9.45 -16.86 -10.86
C LEU A 566 -9.98 -16.45 -9.48
N PRO A 567 -9.79 -17.28 -8.43
CA PRO A 567 -10.19 -16.94 -7.07
C PRO A 567 -9.60 -15.62 -6.56
N THR A 568 -8.36 -15.33 -6.93
CA THR A 568 -7.62 -14.09 -6.59
C THR A 568 -8.33 -12.84 -7.12
N PHE A 569 -8.73 -12.83 -8.39
CA PHE A 569 -9.47 -11.70 -8.97
C PHE A 569 -10.91 -11.63 -8.45
N ARG A 570 -11.58 -12.77 -8.23
CA ARG A 570 -12.90 -12.80 -7.59
C ARG A 570 -12.88 -12.21 -6.19
N MET A 571 -11.83 -12.49 -5.42
CA MET A 571 -11.61 -11.89 -4.11
C MET A 571 -11.43 -10.38 -4.22
N HIS A 572 -10.62 -9.90 -5.19
CA HIS A 572 -10.47 -8.47 -5.45
C HIS A 572 -11.80 -7.78 -5.76
N ARG A 573 -12.69 -8.43 -6.52
CA ARG A 573 -14.04 -7.90 -6.81
C ARG A 573 -14.97 -7.81 -5.60
N THR A 574 -14.65 -8.45 -4.48
CA THR A 574 -15.38 -8.21 -3.21
C THR A 574 -15.07 -6.82 -2.64
N ILE A 575 -13.88 -6.29 -2.94
CA ILE A 575 -13.43 -4.95 -2.56
C ILE A 575 -13.88 -3.92 -3.61
N LEU A 576 -13.62 -4.21 -4.89
CA LEU A 576 -13.96 -3.35 -6.03
C LEU A 576 -14.88 -4.08 -7.03
N PRO A 577 -16.22 -4.07 -6.82
CA PRO A 577 -17.17 -4.85 -7.63
C PRO A 577 -17.17 -4.53 -9.13
N LYS A 578 -16.80 -3.29 -9.48
CA LYS A 578 -16.78 -2.74 -10.84
C LYS A 578 -15.47 -2.98 -11.60
N ALA A 579 -14.42 -3.48 -10.92
CA ALA A 579 -13.13 -3.74 -11.52
C ALA A 579 -13.24 -4.62 -12.79
N LYS A 580 -12.60 -4.18 -13.88
CA LYS A 580 -12.54 -4.91 -15.15
C LYS A 580 -11.10 -5.23 -15.51
N LEU A 581 -10.86 -6.46 -15.96
CA LEU A 581 -9.59 -6.85 -16.58
C LEU A 581 -9.66 -6.59 -18.08
N ARG A 582 -8.50 -6.68 -18.73
CA ARG A 582 -8.45 -6.71 -20.18
C ARG A 582 -9.29 -7.83 -20.74
N ALA A 583 -10.12 -7.50 -21.73
CA ALA A 583 -11.03 -8.44 -22.35
C ALA A 583 -10.27 -9.66 -22.91
N GLY A 584 -10.68 -10.86 -22.51
CA GLY A 584 -10.07 -12.11 -22.95
C GLY A 584 -8.67 -12.37 -22.40
N LEU A 585 -8.28 -11.73 -21.30
CA LEU A 585 -7.04 -12.05 -20.60
C LEU A 585 -7.11 -13.46 -20.00
N THR A 586 -6.17 -14.31 -20.39
CA THR A 586 -6.16 -15.74 -20.10
C THR A 586 -4.78 -16.19 -19.63
N LEU A 587 -4.75 -17.05 -18.61
CA LEU A 587 -3.57 -17.78 -18.17
C LEU A 587 -3.52 -19.14 -18.88
N PHE A 588 -2.38 -19.44 -19.51
CA PHE A 588 -2.08 -20.71 -20.13
C PHE A 588 -0.96 -21.41 -19.37
N TYR A 589 -1.18 -22.68 -19.02
CA TYR A 589 -0.11 -23.58 -18.59
C TYR A 589 0.30 -24.45 -19.78
N ILE A 590 1.56 -24.35 -20.18
CA ILE A 590 2.09 -24.92 -21.41
C ILE A 590 3.28 -25.82 -21.08
N LYS A 591 3.44 -26.89 -21.85
CA LYS A 591 4.63 -27.75 -21.84
C LYS A 591 5.25 -27.84 -23.23
N LYS A 592 6.57 -28.01 -23.26
CA LYS A 592 7.30 -28.35 -24.48
C LYS A 592 7.60 -29.84 -24.51
N ASP A 593 7.18 -30.49 -25.59
CA ASP A 593 7.35 -31.92 -25.81
C ASP A 593 8.76 -32.31 -26.27
#